data_AF-A0A1C6CFC6-F1
#
_entry.id   AF-A0A1C6CFC6-F1
#
_cell.length_a   1.000
_cell.length_b   1.000
_cell.length_c   1.000
_cell.angle_alpha   90.00
_cell.angle_beta   90.00
_cell.angle_gamma   90.00
#
_symmetry.space_group_name_H-M   'P 1'
#
loop_
_entity.id
_entity.type
_entity.pdbx_description
1 polymer ?
#
loop_
_entity_poly.entity_id
_entity_poly.type
_entity_poly.pdbx_seq_one_letter_code
_entity_poly.pdbx_strand_id
1 'polypeptide(L)'
;MAMLLGAILLHPNFIALKADADVVHVLGLPVKMVTYSSSVIPIFLITLVLPYVERFVNKVVPSVVKFILRPVLTILIMAPISLCVLGPLGSIIGDGLVNVLLAIEKVCPWALPTVIGAFMPFLVMTGMHYSLLPAYVNSLSMLGYETVIGPGNLPSNIAQGAAALCVAIKTKNKNFRQLAVSGGVTALLGVTEPALFGVNVRLRKPLIATTIGGGLGGLYAGLTGVRRFGGGGAGLAAIGLYVGENPMNVINALISAAIAFVATFAILWFIGFDDVPEEA
;
A
#
# COMPACT_ATOMS: atom_id res chain seq x y z
N MET A 1 -7.82 17.12 -15.02
CA MET A 1 -6.53 17.83 -15.18
C MET A 1 -5.37 17.11 -14.50
N ALA A 2 -5.47 16.71 -13.22
CA ALA A 2 -4.42 15.93 -12.55
C ALA A 2 -3.98 14.66 -13.30
N MET A 3 -4.93 13.85 -13.79
CA MET A 3 -4.62 12.65 -14.59
C MET A 3 -3.85 12.98 -15.88
N LEU A 4 -4.17 14.09 -16.55
CA LEU A 4 -3.48 14.53 -17.77
C LEU A 4 -2.05 15.00 -17.47
N LEU A 5 -1.84 15.73 -16.37
CA LEU A 5 -0.50 16.13 -15.92
C LEU A 5 0.35 14.92 -15.51
N GLY A 6 -0.28 13.92 -14.87
CA GLY A 6 0.35 12.62 -14.62
C GLY A 6 0.74 11.95 -15.94
N ALA A 7 -0.14 11.90 -16.93
CA ALA A 7 0.16 11.30 -18.24
C ALA A 7 1.32 11.99 -18.99
N ILE A 8 1.49 13.31 -18.83
CA ILE A 8 2.63 14.05 -19.40
C ILE A 8 3.96 13.55 -18.82
N LEU A 9 4.02 13.29 -17.51
CA LEU A 9 5.22 12.72 -16.86
C LEU A 9 5.55 11.30 -17.34
N LEU A 10 4.53 10.58 -17.84
CA LEU A 10 4.60 9.19 -18.30
C LEU A 10 4.76 9.08 -19.82
N HIS A 11 4.84 10.19 -20.55
CA HIS A 11 4.82 10.17 -22.00
C HIS A 11 6.05 9.42 -22.56
N PRO A 12 5.89 8.47 -23.50
CA PRO A 12 7.00 7.65 -24.01
C PRO A 12 8.18 8.47 -24.54
N ASN A 13 7.94 9.59 -25.22
CA ASN A 13 9.00 10.46 -25.71
C ASN A 13 9.82 11.10 -24.57
N PHE A 14 9.20 11.36 -23.40
CA PHE A 14 9.90 11.88 -22.23
C PHE A 14 10.74 10.79 -21.56
N ILE A 15 10.24 9.55 -21.55
CA ILE A 15 11.00 8.38 -21.08
C ILE A 15 12.20 8.12 -22.00
N ALA A 16 12.02 8.24 -23.33
CA ALA A 16 13.07 8.05 -24.33
C ALA A 16 14.17 9.12 -24.23
N LEU A 17 13.83 10.37 -23.92
CA LEU A 17 14.80 11.46 -23.74
C LEU A 17 15.82 11.19 -22.61
N LYS A 18 15.49 10.37 -21.61
CA LYS A 18 16.43 9.93 -20.57
C LYS A 18 17.56 9.06 -21.15
N ALA A 19 17.32 8.33 -22.25
CA ALA A 19 18.34 7.51 -22.88
C ALA A 19 19.44 8.35 -23.57
N ASP A 20 19.13 9.60 -23.92
CA ASP A 20 20.01 10.47 -24.71
C ASP A 20 20.70 11.58 -23.87
N ALA A 21 20.12 12.03 -22.75
CA ALA A 21 20.73 13.05 -21.88
C ALA A 21 20.19 13.04 -20.43
N ASP A 22 21.06 13.29 -19.45
CA ASP A 22 20.69 13.42 -18.02
C ASP A 22 19.90 14.70 -17.69
N VAL A 23 20.05 15.74 -18.53
CA VAL A 23 19.37 17.03 -18.38
C VAL A 23 18.84 17.49 -19.74
N VAL A 24 17.56 17.83 -19.80
CA VAL A 24 16.89 18.37 -21.00
C VAL A 24 16.33 19.75 -20.68
N HIS A 25 16.35 20.67 -21.65
CA HIS A 25 15.75 21.99 -21.46
C HIS A 25 14.30 22.01 -21.91
N VAL A 26 13.38 22.30 -20.97
CA VAL A 26 11.96 22.54 -21.29
C VAL A 26 11.70 24.03 -21.10
N LEU A 27 11.37 24.73 -22.19
CA LEU A 27 11.18 26.19 -22.20
C LEU A 27 12.38 26.99 -21.63
N GLY A 28 13.60 26.49 -21.86
CA GLY A 28 14.84 27.12 -21.39
C GLY A 28 15.23 26.77 -19.94
N LEU A 29 14.38 26.05 -19.19
CA LEU A 29 14.69 25.58 -17.84
C LEU A 29 15.32 24.18 -17.87
N PRO A 30 16.42 23.94 -17.12
CA PRO A 30 17.02 22.61 -17.03
C PRO A 30 16.09 21.66 -16.26
N VAL A 31 15.78 20.53 -16.88
CA VAL A 31 14.98 19.45 -16.32
C VAL A 31 15.86 18.22 -16.18
N LYS A 32 16.06 17.76 -14.95
CA LYS A 32 16.71 16.47 -14.71
C LYS A 32 15.77 15.37 -15.19
N MET A 33 16.26 14.51 -16.08
CA MET A 33 15.47 13.42 -16.64
C MET A 33 15.35 12.30 -15.61
N VAL A 34 14.20 12.24 -14.96
CA VAL A 34 13.85 11.19 -13.99
C VAL A 34 12.70 10.38 -14.57
N THR A 35 12.78 9.07 -14.46
CA THR A 35 11.69 8.18 -14.86
C THR A 35 10.60 8.23 -13.78
N TYR A 36 9.53 8.97 -14.06
CA TYR A 36 8.40 9.11 -13.13
C TYR A 36 7.38 7.97 -13.22
N SER A 37 7.63 6.99 -14.11
CA SER A 37 6.74 5.87 -14.46
C SER A 37 6.19 5.09 -13.28
N SER A 38 6.95 5.09 -12.19
CA SER A 38 6.67 4.30 -11.00
C SER A 38 6.80 5.15 -9.74
N SER A 39 6.52 6.46 -9.79
CA SER A 39 6.62 7.33 -8.62
C SER A 39 5.31 8.07 -8.33
N VAL A 40 4.74 7.81 -7.15
CA VAL A 40 3.46 8.39 -6.71
C VAL A 40 3.65 9.78 -6.09
N ILE A 41 4.81 10.04 -5.47
CA ILE A 41 5.09 11.28 -4.74
C ILE A 41 5.08 12.52 -5.65
N PRO A 42 5.70 12.52 -6.85
CA PRO A 42 5.58 13.62 -7.81
C PRO A 42 4.14 13.98 -8.16
N ILE A 43 3.31 12.97 -8.43
CA ILE A 43 1.90 13.16 -8.79
C ILE A 43 1.13 13.75 -7.61
N PHE A 44 1.40 13.29 -6.38
CA PHE A 44 0.82 13.85 -5.16
C PHE A 44 1.16 15.35 -5.01
N LEU A 45 2.42 15.74 -5.18
CA LEU A 45 2.82 17.16 -5.14
C LEU A 45 2.14 17.98 -6.24
N ILE A 46 2.01 17.44 -7.45
CA ILE A 46 1.29 18.09 -8.56
C ILE A 46 -0.18 18.30 -8.21
N THR A 47 -0.84 17.30 -7.62
CA THR A 47 -2.24 17.43 -7.18
C THR A 47 -2.43 18.45 -6.06
N LEU A 48 -1.42 18.68 -5.22
CA LEU A 48 -1.46 19.72 -4.19
C LEU A 48 -1.33 21.13 -4.79
N VAL A 49 -0.48 21.29 -5.81
CA VAL A 49 -0.21 22.60 -6.44
C VAL A 49 -1.29 22.98 -7.46
N LEU A 50 -1.85 21.99 -8.17
CA LEU A 50 -2.82 22.19 -9.25
C LEU A 50 -4.00 23.12 -8.89
N PRO A 51 -4.68 22.98 -7.72
CA PRO A 51 -5.79 23.86 -7.35
C PRO A 51 -5.40 25.33 -7.26
N TYR A 52 -4.17 25.64 -6.82
CA TYR A 52 -3.69 27.02 -6.71
C TYR A 52 -3.49 27.64 -8.09
N VAL A 53 -2.90 26.89 -9.03
CA VAL A 53 -2.72 27.35 -10.41
C VAL A 53 -4.06 27.47 -11.12
N GLU A 54 -4.99 26.53 -10.94
CA GLU A 54 -6.33 26.64 -11.51
C GLU A 54 -7.10 27.87 -11.00
N ARG A 55 -6.98 28.19 -9.69
CA ARG A 55 -7.58 29.40 -9.12
C ARG A 55 -6.97 30.67 -9.71
N PHE A 56 -5.66 30.70 -9.90
CA PHE A 56 -4.95 31.81 -10.54
C PHE A 56 -5.43 32.01 -11.98
N VAL A 57 -5.42 30.96 -12.80
CA VAL A 57 -5.89 31.01 -14.20
C VAL A 57 -7.35 31.46 -14.26
N ASN A 58 -8.22 30.95 -13.36
CA ASN A 58 -9.61 31.36 -13.29
C ASN A 58 -9.82 32.86 -12.98
N LYS A 59 -8.88 33.50 -12.28
CA LYS A 59 -8.92 34.92 -11.93
C LYS A 59 -8.51 35.80 -13.12
N VAL A 60 -7.56 35.34 -13.93
CA VAL A 60 -7.01 36.11 -15.06
C VAL A 60 -7.86 35.95 -16.33
N VAL A 61 -8.50 34.79 -16.52
CA VAL A 61 -9.22 34.48 -17.77
C VAL A 61 -10.66 35.03 -17.77
N PRO A 62 -11.06 35.82 -18.80
CA PRO A 62 -12.42 36.31 -18.95
C PRO A 62 -13.45 35.18 -19.09
N SER A 63 -14.67 35.39 -18.57
CA SER A 63 -15.74 34.38 -18.54
C SER A 63 -16.10 33.79 -19.91
N VAL A 64 -16.09 34.61 -20.96
CA VAL A 64 -16.48 34.23 -22.34
C VAL A 64 -15.56 33.17 -22.94
N VAL A 65 -14.26 33.18 -22.59
CA VAL A 65 -13.24 32.26 -23.13
C VAL A 65 -12.76 31.23 -22.10
N LYS A 66 -13.32 31.28 -20.89
CA LYS A 66 -12.87 30.47 -19.75
C LYS A 66 -12.96 28.96 -20.00
N PHE A 67 -13.96 28.51 -20.76
CA PHE A 67 -14.11 27.10 -21.10
C PHE A 67 -12.92 26.53 -21.89
N ILE A 68 -12.33 27.34 -22.78
CA ILE A 68 -11.22 26.93 -23.65
C ILE A 68 -9.87 27.25 -23.00
N LEU A 69 -9.69 28.49 -22.53
CA LEU A 69 -8.39 28.96 -22.06
C LEU A 69 -8.01 28.43 -20.69
N ARG A 70 -8.97 28.10 -19.82
CA ARG A 70 -8.65 27.61 -18.47
C ARG A 70 -7.87 26.28 -18.53
N PRO A 71 -8.32 25.22 -19.22
CA PRO A 71 -7.54 24.00 -19.39
C PRO A 71 -6.15 24.24 -19.99
N VAL A 72 -6.08 25.00 -21.09
CA VAL A 72 -4.83 25.21 -21.84
C VAL A 72 -3.80 25.94 -21.01
N LEU A 73 -4.17 27.07 -20.38
CA LEU A 73 -3.25 27.86 -19.56
C LEU A 73 -2.85 27.11 -18.29
N THR A 74 -3.77 26.34 -17.70
CA THR A 74 -3.45 25.49 -16.54
C THR A 74 -2.39 24.47 -16.90
N ILE A 75 -2.53 23.78 -18.05
CA ILE A 75 -1.53 22.81 -18.53
C ILE A 75 -0.22 23.52 -18.87
N LEU A 76 -0.27 24.65 -19.57
CA LEU A 76 0.92 25.41 -19.97
C LEU A 76 1.76 25.87 -18.78
N ILE A 77 1.12 26.24 -17.67
CA ILE A 77 1.80 26.64 -16.43
C ILE A 77 2.22 25.41 -15.62
N MET A 78 1.33 24.42 -15.48
CA MET A 78 1.60 23.25 -14.66
C MET A 78 2.64 22.31 -15.26
N ALA A 79 2.75 22.19 -16.59
CA ALA A 79 3.67 21.26 -17.22
C ALA A 79 5.16 21.59 -16.93
N PRO A 80 5.63 22.85 -17.06
CA PRO A 80 6.98 23.23 -16.63
C PRO A 80 7.17 23.09 -15.12
N ILE A 81 6.18 23.50 -14.31
CA ILE A 81 6.26 23.37 -12.84
C ILE A 81 6.38 21.89 -12.45
N SER A 82 5.59 21.02 -13.07
CA SER A 82 5.60 19.58 -12.79
C SER A 82 6.91 18.93 -13.20
N LEU A 83 7.47 19.30 -14.35
CA LEU A 83 8.69 18.68 -14.89
C LEU A 83 9.96 19.23 -14.24
N CYS A 84 10.06 20.55 -14.06
CA CYS A 84 11.27 21.20 -13.57
C CYS A 84 11.38 21.20 -12.04
N VAL A 85 10.24 21.23 -11.33
CA VAL A 85 10.22 21.46 -9.87
C VAL A 85 9.61 20.28 -9.11
N LEU A 86 8.33 19.97 -9.35
CA LEU A 86 7.60 19.01 -8.52
C LEU A 86 8.05 17.56 -8.77
N GLY A 87 8.43 17.24 -10.01
CA GLY A 87 9.01 15.95 -10.39
C GLY A 87 10.31 15.66 -9.62
N PRO A 88 11.37 16.48 -9.81
CA PRO A 88 12.64 16.28 -9.12
C PRO A 88 12.50 16.35 -7.60
N LEU A 89 11.69 17.28 -7.08
CA LEU A 89 11.42 17.38 -5.64
C LEU A 89 10.76 16.10 -5.11
N GLY A 90 9.76 15.58 -5.83
CA GLY A 90 9.10 14.34 -5.46
C GLY A 90 10.03 13.12 -5.51
N SER A 91 10.99 13.10 -6.44
CA SER A 91 12.04 12.07 -6.48
C SER A 91 12.93 12.16 -5.24
N ILE A 92 13.45 13.34 -4.91
CA ILE A 92 14.34 13.54 -3.74
C ILE A 92 13.62 13.12 -2.44
N ILE A 93 12.35 13.51 -2.28
CA ILE A 93 11.55 13.14 -1.11
C ILE A 93 11.32 11.62 -1.07
N GLY A 94 11.01 11.00 -2.20
CA GLY A 94 10.85 9.55 -2.30
C GLY A 94 12.12 8.80 -1.95
N ASP A 95 13.25 9.24 -2.49
CA ASP A 95 14.54 8.63 -2.23
C ASP A 95 14.94 8.77 -0.76
N GLY A 96 14.69 9.93 -0.16
CA GLY A 96 14.86 10.15 1.27
C GLY A 96 14.02 9.20 2.11
N LEU A 97 12.75 8.98 1.73
CA LEU A 97 11.86 8.05 2.43
C LEU A 97 12.39 6.61 2.37
N VAL A 98 12.80 6.12 1.19
CA VAL A 98 13.37 4.77 1.06
C VAL A 98 14.65 4.64 1.86
N ASN A 99 15.53 5.65 1.84
CA ASN A 99 16.75 5.64 2.64
C ASN A 99 16.47 5.58 4.15
N VAL A 100 15.43 6.26 4.65
CA VAL A 100 15.00 6.15 6.04
C VAL A 100 14.50 4.74 6.35
N LEU A 101 13.66 4.16 5.48
CA LEU A 101 13.17 2.78 5.65
C LEU A 101 14.34 1.78 5.68
N LEU A 102 15.31 1.92 4.78
CA LEU A 102 16.52 1.10 4.75
C LEU A 102 17.41 1.30 5.98
N ALA A 103 17.53 2.53 6.50
CA ALA A 103 18.27 2.80 7.72
C ALA A 103 17.63 2.11 8.93
N ILE A 104 16.30 2.11 9.01
CA ILE A 104 15.56 1.36 10.04
C ILE A 104 15.77 -0.14 9.84
N GLU A 105 15.63 -0.64 8.61
CA GLU A 105 15.81 -2.07 8.30
C GLU A 105 17.22 -2.56 8.65
N LYS A 106 18.26 -1.74 8.44
CA LYS A 106 19.63 -2.08 8.81
C LYS A 106 19.83 -2.26 10.31
N VAL A 107 19.07 -1.53 11.14
CA VAL A 107 19.18 -1.57 12.61
C VAL A 107 18.22 -2.59 13.21
N CYS A 108 16.98 -2.65 12.73
CA CYS A 108 15.92 -3.51 13.23
C CYS A 108 15.02 -4.01 12.08
N PRO A 109 15.50 -4.98 11.27
CA PRO A 109 14.80 -5.46 10.06
C PRO A 109 13.42 -6.08 10.36
N TRP A 110 13.24 -6.54 11.59
CA TRP A 110 11.99 -7.13 12.07
C TRP A 110 10.93 -6.09 12.46
N ALA A 111 11.32 -4.87 12.85
CA ALA A 111 10.42 -3.93 13.52
C ALA A 111 9.28 -3.44 12.62
N LEU A 112 9.61 -3.00 11.40
CA LEU A 112 8.60 -2.46 10.49
C LEU A 112 7.59 -3.53 10.03
N PRO A 113 8.01 -4.73 9.57
CA PRO A 113 7.09 -5.81 9.25
C PRO A 113 6.21 -6.25 10.43
N THR A 114 6.75 -6.29 11.66
CA THR A 114 5.96 -6.58 12.87
C THR A 114 4.87 -5.55 13.10
N VAL A 115 5.22 -4.25 13.05
CA VAL A 115 4.26 -3.16 13.27
C VAL A 115 3.18 -3.18 12.21
N ILE A 116 3.55 -3.35 10.93
CA ILE A 116 2.57 -3.48 9.85
C ILE A 116 1.70 -4.73 10.09
N GLY A 117 2.30 -5.88 10.36
CA GLY A 117 1.57 -7.12 10.62
C GLY A 117 0.52 -6.99 11.73
N ALA A 118 0.87 -6.32 12.82
CA ALA A 118 0.00 -6.13 13.97
C ALA A 118 -1.08 -5.05 13.74
N PHE A 119 -0.69 -3.91 13.17
CA PHE A 119 -1.54 -2.71 13.14
C PHE A 119 -2.24 -2.45 11.81
N MET A 120 -1.95 -3.22 10.76
CA MET A 120 -2.65 -3.07 9.48
C MET A 120 -4.18 -3.15 9.57
N PRO A 121 -4.81 -3.99 10.41
CA PRO A 121 -6.27 -3.99 10.54
C PRO A 121 -6.82 -2.62 10.96
N PHE A 122 -6.09 -1.88 11.81
CA PHE A 122 -6.46 -0.53 12.22
C PHE A 122 -6.29 0.51 11.11
N LEU A 123 -5.23 0.37 10.31
CA LEU A 123 -5.03 1.21 9.12
C LEU A 123 -6.06 0.94 8.02
N VAL A 124 -6.58 -0.29 7.94
CA VAL A 124 -7.70 -0.64 7.06
C VAL A 124 -9.00 -0.01 7.55
N MET A 125 -9.28 -0.08 8.86
CA MET A 125 -10.47 0.57 9.44
C MET A 125 -10.55 2.07 9.16
N THR A 126 -9.41 2.77 9.16
CA THR A 126 -9.35 4.22 8.91
C THR A 126 -9.10 4.59 7.44
N GLY A 127 -8.86 3.61 6.57
CA GLY A 127 -8.43 3.83 5.18
C GLY A 127 -6.99 4.34 5.03
N MET A 128 -6.26 4.56 6.13
CA MET A 128 -4.89 5.08 6.11
C MET A 128 -3.88 4.11 5.49
N HIS A 129 -4.21 2.83 5.34
CA HIS A 129 -3.33 1.88 4.65
C HIS A 129 -2.98 2.32 3.20
N TYR A 130 -3.86 3.08 2.53
CA TYR A 130 -3.55 3.66 1.21
C TYR A 130 -2.47 4.75 1.26
N SER A 131 -2.25 5.41 2.41
CA SER A 131 -1.16 6.39 2.56
C SER A 131 0.22 5.75 2.52
N LEU A 132 0.30 4.42 2.64
CA LEU A 132 1.54 3.65 2.53
C LEU A 132 1.92 3.31 1.08
N LEU A 133 0.97 3.44 0.13
CA LEU A 133 1.21 3.15 -1.29
C LEU A 133 2.39 3.93 -1.90
N PRO A 134 2.59 5.23 -1.62
CA PRO A 134 3.72 5.95 -2.19
C PRO A 134 5.07 5.38 -1.75
N ALA A 135 5.20 5.01 -0.47
CA ALA A 135 6.41 4.40 0.07
C ALA A 135 6.67 3.04 -0.59
N TYR A 136 5.63 2.20 -0.64
CA TYR A 136 5.63 0.90 -1.29
C TYR A 136 6.08 0.95 -2.76
N VAL A 137 5.45 1.81 -3.56
CA VAL A 137 5.73 1.95 -4.98
C VAL A 137 7.14 2.50 -5.20
N ASN A 138 7.59 3.44 -4.36
CA ASN A 138 8.92 4.00 -4.47
C ASN A 138 10.02 2.96 -4.13
N SER A 139 9.84 2.15 -3.07
CA SER A 139 10.76 1.04 -2.75
C SER A 139 10.88 0.03 -3.89
N LEU A 140 9.76 -0.43 -4.46
CA LEU A 140 9.78 -1.32 -5.63
C LEU A 140 10.51 -0.73 -6.82
N SER A 141 10.37 0.57 -7.05
CA SER A 141 10.97 1.25 -8.19
C SER A 141 12.48 1.46 -8.02
N MET A 142 12.91 1.75 -6.80
CA MET A 142 14.32 2.00 -6.50
C MET A 142 15.12 0.70 -6.32
N LEU A 143 14.54 -0.28 -5.64
CA LEU A 143 15.26 -1.50 -5.20
C LEU A 143 14.86 -2.74 -6.00
N GLY A 144 13.74 -2.71 -6.74
CA GLY A 144 13.13 -3.89 -7.35
C GLY A 144 12.33 -4.76 -6.36
N TYR A 145 12.34 -4.42 -5.08
CA TYR A 145 11.63 -5.12 -4.01
C TYR A 145 11.26 -4.17 -2.87
N GLU A 146 10.37 -4.63 -1.99
CA GLU A 146 10.10 -3.98 -0.71
C GLU A 146 10.00 -5.00 0.43
N THR A 147 10.36 -4.56 1.63
CA THR A 147 10.64 -5.38 2.81
C THR A 147 9.72 -5.07 3.98
N VAL A 148 8.81 -4.12 3.85
CA VAL A 148 8.08 -3.53 4.98
C VAL A 148 6.59 -3.83 4.89
N ILE A 149 5.95 -3.35 3.83
CA ILE A 149 4.49 -3.28 3.76
C ILE A 149 3.94 -4.66 3.40
N GLY A 150 4.42 -5.28 2.33
CA GLY A 150 4.01 -6.62 1.90
C GLY A 150 4.33 -7.68 2.94
N PRO A 151 5.59 -7.80 3.40
CA PRO A 151 5.99 -8.78 4.41
C PRO A 151 5.22 -8.68 5.74
N GLY A 152 4.69 -7.50 6.10
CA GLY A 152 3.77 -7.35 7.23
C GLY A 152 2.29 -7.56 6.84
N ASN A 153 1.86 -7.08 5.68
CA ASN A 153 0.45 -7.12 5.26
C ASN A 153 -0.02 -8.55 4.94
N LEU A 154 0.87 -9.41 4.39
CA LEU A 154 0.56 -10.82 4.17
C LEU A 154 0.14 -11.53 5.46
N PRO A 155 0.99 -11.65 6.50
CA PRO A 155 0.59 -12.29 7.74
C PRO A 155 -0.60 -11.59 8.43
N SER A 156 -0.75 -10.27 8.28
CA SER A 156 -1.93 -9.56 8.81
C SER A 156 -3.24 -10.03 8.17
N ASN A 157 -3.28 -10.15 6.84
CA ASN A 157 -4.46 -10.66 6.12
C ASN A 157 -4.78 -12.11 6.52
N ILE A 158 -3.74 -12.93 6.64
CA ILE A 158 -3.89 -14.33 7.04
C ILE A 158 -4.41 -14.45 8.47
N ALA A 159 -3.91 -13.63 9.38
CA ALA A 159 -4.40 -13.54 10.75
C ALA A 159 -5.90 -13.18 10.77
N GLN A 160 -6.32 -12.18 9.99
CA GLN A 160 -7.74 -11.78 9.89
C GLN A 160 -8.64 -12.92 9.40
N GLY A 161 -8.19 -13.69 8.41
CA GLY A 161 -8.89 -14.88 7.94
C GLY A 161 -8.94 -15.98 8.98
N ALA A 162 -7.83 -16.26 9.67
CA ALA A 162 -7.73 -17.27 10.71
C ALA A 162 -8.67 -16.98 11.89
N ALA A 163 -8.75 -15.72 12.32
CA ALA A 163 -9.65 -15.29 13.37
C ALA A 163 -11.13 -15.52 12.99
N ALA A 164 -11.52 -15.11 11.79
CA ALA A 164 -12.88 -15.31 11.30
C ALA A 164 -13.24 -16.81 11.15
N LEU A 165 -12.31 -17.63 10.66
CA LEU A 165 -12.52 -19.08 10.57
C LEU A 165 -12.59 -19.76 11.95
N CYS A 166 -11.80 -19.30 12.92
CA CYS A 166 -11.91 -19.77 14.31
C CYS A 166 -13.28 -19.44 14.90
N VAL A 167 -13.80 -18.23 14.65
CA VAL A 167 -15.15 -17.83 15.04
C VAL A 167 -16.19 -18.72 14.35
N ALA A 168 -16.06 -18.99 13.06
CA ALA A 168 -16.98 -19.85 12.32
C ALA A 168 -17.12 -21.26 12.93
N ILE A 169 -16.01 -21.82 13.43
CA ILE A 169 -16.00 -23.14 14.06
C ILE A 169 -16.69 -23.11 15.43
N LYS A 170 -16.51 -22.03 16.21
CA LYS A 170 -16.99 -21.96 17.61
C LYS A 170 -18.37 -21.33 17.77
N THR A 171 -18.82 -20.47 16.85
CA THR A 171 -20.11 -19.80 16.96
C THR A 171 -21.25 -20.80 16.88
N LYS A 172 -22.35 -20.56 17.60
CA LYS A 172 -23.57 -21.37 17.53
C LYS A 172 -24.56 -20.84 16.50
N ASN A 173 -24.53 -19.53 16.21
CA ASN A 173 -25.43 -18.86 15.28
C ASN A 173 -25.10 -19.25 13.82
N LYS A 174 -26.06 -19.87 13.12
CA LYS A 174 -25.86 -20.37 11.75
C LYS A 174 -25.60 -19.25 10.73
N ASN A 175 -26.32 -18.14 10.84
CA ASN A 175 -26.18 -16.99 9.93
C ASN A 175 -24.80 -16.35 10.13
N PHE A 176 -24.40 -16.17 11.39
CA PHE A 176 -23.09 -15.60 11.71
C PHE A 176 -21.94 -16.53 11.30
N ARG A 177 -22.12 -17.85 11.40
CA ARG A 177 -21.17 -18.84 10.87
C ARG A 177 -20.95 -18.66 9.37
N GLN A 178 -22.00 -18.50 8.58
CA GLN A 178 -21.86 -18.32 7.12
C GLN A 178 -21.08 -17.04 6.78
N LEU A 179 -21.37 -15.94 7.48
CA LEU A 179 -20.62 -14.68 7.35
C LEU A 179 -19.14 -14.89 7.71
N ALA A 180 -18.86 -15.59 8.82
CA ALA A 180 -17.51 -15.82 9.29
C ALA A 180 -16.69 -16.74 8.37
N VAL A 181 -17.30 -17.79 7.79
CA VAL A 181 -16.64 -18.64 6.78
C VAL A 181 -16.32 -17.84 5.53
N SER A 182 -17.32 -17.19 4.94
CA SER A 182 -17.16 -16.45 3.70
C SER A 182 -16.14 -15.33 3.84
N GLY A 183 -16.26 -14.50 4.89
CA GLY A 183 -15.31 -13.43 5.15
C GLY A 183 -13.91 -13.94 5.51
N GLY A 184 -13.82 -15.05 6.26
CA GLY A 184 -12.53 -15.67 6.57
C GLY A 184 -11.79 -16.14 5.33
N VAL A 185 -12.48 -16.81 4.40
CA VAL A 185 -11.88 -17.25 3.13
C VAL A 185 -11.47 -16.06 2.26
N THR A 186 -12.30 -15.02 2.14
CA THR A 186 -11.92 -13.84 1.35
C THR A 186 -10.70 -13.14 1.93
N ALA A 187 -10.57 -13.09 3.26
CA ALA A 187 -9.41 -12.50 3.93
C ALA A 187 -8.12 -13.28 3.63
N LEU A 188 -8.17 -14.62 3.64
CA LEU A 188 -7.04 -15.45 3.22
C LEU A 188 -6.64 -15.20 1.76
N LEU A 189 -7.60 -14.89 0.89
CA LEU A 189 -7.35 -14.57 -0.52
C LEU A 189 -6.94 -13.10 -0.75
N GLY A 190 -7.04 -12.25 0.27
CA GLY A 190 -6.50 -10.89 0.26
C GLY A 190 -7.53 -9.77 0.40
N VAL A 191 -8.82 -10.10 0.54
CA VAL A 191 -9.92 -9.15 0.76
C VAL A 191 -10.40 -9.29 2.20
N THR A 192 -9.98 -8.36 3.05
CA THR A 192 -10.13 -8.50 4.51
C THR A 192 -11.37 -7.86 5.06
N GLU A 193 -12.01 -6.95 4.33
CA GLU A 193 -13.12 -6.12 4.77
C GLU A 193 -14.30 -6.95 5.32
N PRO A 194 -14.73 -8.05 4.68
CA PRO A 194 -15.82 -8.87 5.23
C PRO A 194 -15.45 -9.54 6.55
N ALA A 195 -14.22 -10.04 6.72
CA ALA A 195 -13.76 -10.61 7.99
C ALA A 195 -13.56 -9.53 9.06
N LEU A 196 -12.93 -8.41 8.70
CA LEU A 196 -12.59 -7.34 9.60
C LEU A 196 -13.84 -6.73 10.22
N PHE A 197 -14.75 -6.22 9.38
CA PHE A 197 -15.94 -5.51 9.83
C PHE A 197 -17.07 -6.47 10.22
N GLY A 198 -17.21 -7.58 9.50
CA GLY A 198 -18.27 -8.55 9.76
C GLY A 198 -18.04 -9.38 11.03
N VAL A 199 -16.79 -9.63 11.40
CA VAL A 199 -16.44 -10.55 12.50
C VAL A 199 -15.48 -9.91 13.50
N ASN A 200 -14.28 -9.51 13.06
CA ASN A 200 -13.17 -9.27 13.97
C ASN A 200 -13.39 -8.04 14.86
N VAL A 201 -13.81 -6.93 14.26
CA VAL A 201 -14.15 -5.69 14.96
C VAL A 201 -15.41 -5.88 15.80
N ARG A 202 -16.43 -6.55 15.25
CA ARG A 202 -17.72 -6.79 15.92
C ARG A 202 -17.54 -7.51 17.25
N LEU A 203 -16.67 -8.53 17.30
CA LEU A 203 -16.44 -9.35 18.48
C LEU A 203 -15.28 -8.89 19.36
N ARG A 204 -14.45 -7.95 18.90
CA ARG A 204 -13.26 -7.36 19.57
C ARG A 204 -12.14 -8.35 19.94
N LYS A 205 -12.41 -9.45 20.63
CA LYS A 205 -11.42 -10.48 20.99
C LYS A 205 -10.75 -11.11 19.75
N PRO A 206 -11.46 -11.38 18.63
CA PRO A 206 -10.79 -11.80 17.42
C PRO A 206 -9.84 -10.74 16.88
N LEU A 207 -10.19 -9.44 16.90
CA LEU A 207 -9.28 -8.37 16.49
C LEU A 207 -7.97 -8.39 17.29
N ILE A 208 -8.02 -8.58 18.62
CA ILE A 208 -6.81 -8.71 19.45
C ILE A 208 -5.96 -9.91 19.00
N ALA A 209 -6.58 -11.06 18.75
CA ALA A 209 -5.88 -12.23 18.24
C ALA A 209 -5.21 -11.96 16.87
N THR A 210 -5.89 -11.22 15.98
CA THR A 210 -5.33 -10.85 14.67
C THR A 210 -4.11 -9.95 14.80
N THR A 211 -4.13 -8.99 15.73
CA THR A 211 -2.99 -8.08 16.00
C THR A 211 -1.78 -8.86 16.47
N ILE A 212 -1.96 -9.81 17.39
CA ILE A 212 -0.85 -10.60 17.92
C ILE A 212 -0.32 -11.57 16.87
N GLY A 213 -1.20 -12.34 16.22
CA GLY A 213 -0.76 -13.32 15.22
C GLY A 213 -0.18 -12.67 13.96
N GLY A 214 -0.78 -11.59 13.47
CA GLY A 214 -0.24 -10.80 12.37
C GLY A 214 1.12 -10.19 12.73
N GLY A 215 1.29 -9.69 13.96
CA GLY A 215 2.57 -9.21 14.48
C GLY A 215 3.64 -10.31 14.54
N LEU A 216 3.31 -11.52 15.00
CA LEU A 216 4.23 -12.66 15.04
C LEU A 216 4.66 -13.12 13.64
N GLY A 217 3.72 -13.18 12.69
CA GLY A 217 4.04 -13.47 11.29
C GLY A 217 4.93 -12.38 10.68
N GLY A 218 4.61 -11.10 10.94
CA GLY A 218 5.43 -9.96 10.50
C GLY A 218 6.83 -9.98 11.11
N LEU A 219 6.95 -10.31 12.40
CA LEU A 219 8.24 -10.50 13.09
C LEU A 219 9.10 -11.54 12.38
N TYR A 220 8.54 -12.71 12.11
CA TYR A 220 9.25 -13.75 11.37
C TYR A 220 9.66 -13.30 9.97
N ALA A 221 8.75 -12.63 9.24
CA ALA A 221 9.01 -12.13 7.90
C ALA A 221 10.19 -11.13 7.87
N GLY A 222 10.24 -10.20 8.82
CA GLY A 222 11.34 -9.25 8.91
C GLY A 222 12.65 -9.87 9.43
N LEU A 223 12.60 -10.85 10.34
CA LEU A 223 13.80 -11.58 10.79
C LEU A 223 14.43 -12.42 9.66
N THR A 224 13.60 -12.97 8.78
CA THR A 224 14.04 -13.80 7.65
C THR A 224 14.28 -13.00 6.36
N GLY A 225 14.08 -11.68 6.40
CA GLY A 225 14.32 -10.78 5.27
C GLY A 225 13.40 -11.04 4.08
N VAL A 226 12.12 -11.38 4.33
CA VAL A 226 11.14 -11.61 3.27
C VAL A 226 10.98 -10.35 2.42
N ARG A 227 11.05 -10.52 1.11
CA ARG A 227 10.94 -9.46 0.11
C ARG A 227 9.75 -9.69 -0.79
N ARG A 228 9.10 -8.61 -1.19
CA ARG A 228 8.04 -8.62 -2.19
C ARG A 228 8.51 -7.87 -3.43
N PHE A 229 8.31 -8.44 -4.61
CA PHE A 229 8.85 -7.96 -5.88
C PHE A 229 7.80 -7.29 -6.80
N GLY A 230 6.54 -7.22 -6.39
CA GLY A 230 5.49 -6.66 -7.26
C GLY A 230 4.23 -6.16 -6.56
N GLY A 231 3.59 -5.19 -7.22
CA GLY A 231 2.25 -4.61 -6.97
C GLY A 231 1.12 -5.63 -6.91
N GLY A 232 0.26 -5.60 -5.89
CA GLY A 232 -0.99 -6.37 -5.89
C GLY A 232 -1.63 -6.58 -4.51
N GLY A 233 -2.54 -7.55 -4.43
CA GLY A 233 -3.17 -7.95 -3.16
C GLY A 233 -2.19 -8.50 -2.13
N ALA A 234 -2.65 -8.78 -0.91
CA ALA A 234 -1.80 -9.27 0.18
C ALA A 234 -2.28 -10.61 0.78
N GLY A 235 -3.12 -11.38 0.08
CA GLY A 235 -3.49 -12.74 0.49
C GLY A 235 -2.59 -13.81 -0.10
N LEU A 236 -2.93 -15.08 0.17
CA LEU A 236 -2.26 -16.25 -0.42
C LEU A 236 -2.29 -16.25 -1.95
N ALA A 237 -3.34 -15.68 -2.55
CA ALA A 237 -3.43 -15.52 -4.00
C ALA A 237 -2.29 -14.65 -4.57
N ALA A 238 -1.68 -13.80 -3.75
CA ALA A 238 -0.59 -12.93 -4.13
C ALA A 238 0.81 -13.51 -3.81
N ILE A 239 0.91 -14.79 -3.44
CA ILE A 239 2.19 -15.41 -3.07
C ILE A 239 3.22 -15.37 -4.22
N GLY A 240 2.75 -15.37 -5.47
CA GLY A 240 3.60 -15.22 -6.65
C GLY A 240 4.43 -13.92 -6.66
N LEU A 241 3.97 -12.88 -5.95
CA LEU A 241 4.69 -11.61 -5.82
C LEU A 241 5.92 -11.70 -4.89
N TYR A 242 6.10 -12.82 -4.19
CA TYR A 242 7.28 -13.12 -3.37
C TYR A 242 8.26 -14.04 -4.11
N VAL A 243 7.99 -14.43 -5.35
CA VAL A 243 8.94 -15.19 -6.17
C VAL A 243 10.06 -14.25 -6.60
N GLY A 244 11.27 -14.53 -6.12
CA GLY A 244 12.50 -13.87 -6.53
C GLY A 244 13.57 -14.90 -6.88
N GLU A 245 14.81 -14.44 -7.02
CA GLU A 245 15.95 -15.31 -7.38
C GLU A 245 16.17 -16.44 -6.36
N ASN A 246 15.91 -16.18 -5.08
CA ASN A 246 16.00 -17.17 -4.01
C ASN A 246 14.62 -17.79 -3.72
N PRO A 247 14.40 -19.09 -4.00
CA PRO A 247 13.13 -19.77 -3.71
C PRO A 247 12.77 -19.76 -2.22
N MET A 248 13.76 -19.63 -1.33
CA MET A 248 13.55 -19.57 0.12
C MET A 248 12.70 -18.38 0.53
N ASN A 249 12.67 -17.30 -0.26
CA ASN A 249 11.85 -16.13 0.04
C ASN A 249 10.35 -16.47 0.07
N VAL A 250 9.88 -17.27 -0.88
CA VAL A 250 8.50 -17.75 -0.93
C VAL A 250 8.20 -18.67 0.24
N ILE A 251 9.14 -19.56 0.57
CA ILE A 251 9.00 -20.49 1.70
C ILE A 251 8.88 -19.71 3.01
N ASN A 252 9.74 -18.71 3.23
CA ASN A 252 9.68 -17.85 4.42
C ASN A 252 8.39 -17.03 4.48
N ALA A 253 7.87 -16.54 3.33
CA ALA A 253 6.57 -15.88 3.27
C ALA A 253 5.41 -16.83 3.65
N LEU A 254 5.46 -18.09 3.22
CA LEU A 254 4.50 -19.12 3.60
C LEU A 254 4.60 -19.51 5.07
N ILE A 255 5.81 -19.59 5.62
CA ILE A 255 6.03 -19.84 7.05
C ILE A 255 5.49 -18.65 7.88
N SER A 256 5.76 -17.41 7.46
CA SER A 256 5.19 -16.21 8.08
C SER A 256 3.66 -16.26 8.11
N ALA A 257 3.03 -16.60 6.97
CA ALA A 257 1.59 -16.80 6.88
C ALA A 257 1.09 -17.92 7.80
N ALA A 258 1.78 -19.06 7.85
CA ALA A 258 1.44 -20.18 8.72
C ALA A 258 1.54 -19.81 10.21
N ILE A 259 2.60 -19.10 10.61
CA ILE A 259 2.77 -18.56 11.97
C ILE A 259 1.59 -17.66 12.31
N ALA A 260 1.25 -16.71 11.43
CA ALA A 260 0.14 -15.80 11.66
C ALA A 260 -1.19 -16.53 11.79
N PHE A 261 -1.45 -17.53 10.94
CA PHE A 261 -2.65 -18.35 10.99
C PHE A 261 -2.74 -19.11 12.31
N VAL A 262 -1.72 -19.92 12.62
CA VAL A 262 -1.71 -20.82 13.78
C VAL A 262 -1.73 -20.02 15.08
N ALA A 263 -0.92 -18.96 15.19
CA ALA A 263 -0.89 -18.12 16.38
C ALA A 263 -2.24 -17.43 16.61
N THR A 264 -2.82 -16.82 15.57
CA THR A 264 -4.13 -16.16 15.68
C THR A 264 -5.21 -17.16 16.09
N PHE A 265 -5.25 -18.32 15.42
CA PHE A 265 -6.23 -19.35 15.68
C PHE A 265 -6.11 -19.87 17.12
N ALA A 266 -4.90 -20.21 17.56
CA ALA A 266 -4.65 -20.71 18.91
C ALA A 266 -5.01 -19.67 19.98
N ILE A 267 -4.55 -18.42 19.82
CA ILE A 267 -4.85 -17.34 20.75
C ILE A 267 -6.36 -17.15 20.90
N LEU A 268 -7.09 -17.05 19.78
CA LEU A 268 -8.54 -16.87 19.82
C LEU A 268 -9.27 -18.11 20.34
N TRP A 269 -8.74 -19.30 20.07
CA TRP A 269 -9.30 -20.55 20.57
C TRP A 269 -9.33 -20.56 22.10
N PHE A 270 -8.26 -20.11 22.75
CA PHE A 270 -8.15 -20.06 24.21
C PHE A 270 -8.81 -18.83 24.84
N ILE A 271 -8.67 -17.64 24.24
CA ILE A 271 -9.31 -16.41 24.75
C ILE A 271 -10.83 -16.48 24.64
N GLY A 272 -11.35 -17.15 23.59
CA GLY A 272 -12.77 -17.19 23.28
C GLY A 272 -13.31 -15.85 22.80
N PHE A 273 -14.62 -15.78 22.61
CA PHE A 273 -15.36 -14.59 22.21
C PHE A 273 -16.80 -14.66 22.71
N ASP A 274 -17.41 -13.49 22.85
CA ASP A 274 -18.79 -13.36 23.30
C ASP A 274 -19.68 -13.50 22.06
N ASP A 275 -20.30 -14.67 21.90
CA ASP A 275 -20.96 -15.05 20.66
C ASP A 275 -22.22 -14.21 20.39
N VAL A 276 -22.56 -14.07 19.10
CA VAL A 276 -23.77 -13.36 18.69
C VAL A 276 -24.97 -14.29 18.93
N PRO A 277 -26.01 -13.85 19.68
CA PRO A 277 -27.22 -14.63 19.87
C PRO A 277 -27.84 -15.04 18.52
N GLU A 278 -28.42 -16.23 18.44
CA GLU A 278 -29.24 -16.61 17.29
C GLU A 278 -30.56 -15.83 17.40
N GLU A 279 -30.84 -14.95 16.42
CA GLU A 279 -32.16 -14.31 16.33
C GLU A 279 -33.18 -15.42 16.02
N ALA A 280 -34.22 -15.49 16.84
CA ALA A 280 -35.26 -16.53 16.80
C ALA A 280 -36.17 -16.41 15.58
#